data_AF-A0AA40DMC3-F1
#
_entry.id   AF-A0AA40DMC3-F1
#
_cell.length_a   1.000
_cell.length_b   1.000
_cell.length_c   1.000
_cell.angle_alpha   90.00
_cell.angle_beta   90.00
_cell.angle_gamma   90.00
#
_symmetry.space_group_name_H-M   'P 1'
#
loop_
_entity.id
_entity.type
_entity.pdbx_description
1 polymer ?
#
loop_
_entity_poly.entity_id
_entity_poly.type
_entity_poly.pdbx_seq_one_letter_code
_entity_poly.pdbx_strand_id
1 'polypeptide(L)'
;MVGAAGELFVFELLSALKPALPGFSRENWTSNIRKHAAVHPDHQSMPHWRGREKADFEYQDVDGAFTDLLIYKGYLASATWQGRTPKYHFEVKSTPLLCNAPFFMSSAQYNKMKKLATDDSVYIIFRVFNLYKAEVDVRLYVDPVQMEADGLLEFSIDKYTVRFRG
;
A
#
# COMPACT_ATOMS: atom_id res chain seq x y z
N MET A 1 -1.77 -16.37 5.56
CA MET A 1 -1.95 -15.21 6.46
C MET A 1 -2.73 -14.13 5.73
N VAL A 2 -3.66 -13.43 6.39
CA VAL A 2 -4.50 -12.38 5.78
C VAL A 2 -3.66 -11.27 5.12
N GLY A 3 -2.55 -10.86 5.74
CA GLY A 3 -1.63 -9.87 5.17
C GLY A 3 -1.09 -10.29 3.80
N ALA A 4 -0.45 -11.47 3.74
CA ALA A 4 0.13 -11.99 2.48
C ALA A 4 -0.91 -12.20 1.37
N ALA A 5 -2.14 -12.58 1.71
CA ALA A 5 -3.22 -12.70 0.73
C ALA A 5 -3.62 -11.33 0.12
N GLY A 6 -3.69 -10.28 0.95
CA GLY A 6 -3.96 -8.94 0.43
C GLY A 6 -2.79 -8.34 -0.32
N GLU A 7 -1.53 -8.58 0.10
CA GLU A 7 -0.37 -8.17 -0.70
C GLU A 7 -0.36 -8.86 -2.07
N LEU A 8 -0.66 -10.17 -2.12
CA LEU A 8 -0.80 -10.89 -3.38
C LEU A 8 -1.91 -10.28 -4.26
N PHE A 9 -3.07 -9.97 -3.69
CA PHE A 9 -4.16 -9.33 -4.42
C PHE A 9 -3.74 -7.98 -5.01
N VAL A 10 -3.03 -7.15 -4.24
CA VAL A 10 -2.52 -5.85 -4.73
C VAL A 10 -1.49 -6.03 -5.84
N PHE A 11 -0.59 -7.02 -5.70
CA PHE A 11 0.37 -7.35 -6.76
C PHE A 11 -0.33 -7.72 -8.07
N GLU A 12 -1.32 -8.61 -8.02
CA GLU A 12 -2.09 -9.01 -9.20
C GLU A 12 -2.89 -7.85 -9.79
N LEU A 13 -3.52 -7.04 -8.95
CA LEU A 13 -4.27 -5.85 -9.37
C LEU A 13 -3.37 -4.88 -10.16
N LEU A 14 -2.19 -4.55 -9.62
CA LEU A 14 -1.23 -3.66 -10.27
C LEU A 14 -0.66 -4.27 -11.55
N SER A 15 -0.38 -5.58 -11.54
CA SER A 15 0.12 -6.31 -12.73
C SER A 15 -0.92 -6.38 -13.86
N ALA A 16 -2.21 -6.35 -13.52
CA ALA A 16 -3.30 -6.44 -14.47
C ALA A 16 -3.78 -5.09 -15.02
N LEU A 17 -3.24 -3.96 -14.53
CA LEU A 17 -3.65 -2.62 -14.98
C LEU A 17 -3.53 -2.45 -16.51
N LYS A 18 -4.43 -1.64 -17.06
CA LYS A 18 -4.46 -1.26 -18.48
C LYS A 18 -4.52 0.28 -18.59
N PRO A 19 -3.48 0.93 -19.15
CA PRO A 19 -2.23 0.33 -19.64
C PRO A 19 -1.40 -0.34 -18.53
N ALA A 20 -0.53 -1.28 -18.91
CA ALA A 20 0.36 -1.96 -17.97
C ALA A 20 1.37 -0.97 -17.40
N LEU A 21 1.75 -1.16 -16.12
CA LEU A 21 2.75 -0.34 -15.47
C LEU A 21 4.16 -0.71 -15.96
N PRO A 22 4.89 0.20 -16.62
CA PRO A 22 6.23 -0.09 -17.14
C PRO A 22 7.19 -0.54 -16.03
N GLY A 23 7.80 -1.72 -16.21
CA GLY A 23 8.78 -2.26 -15.26
C GLY A 23 8.20 -2.79 -13.94
N PHE A 24 6.88 -2.77 -13.72
CA PHE A 24 6.29 -3.38 -12.53
C PHE A 24 6.41 -4.90 -12.58
N SER A 25 7.01 -5.49 -11.54
CA SER A 25 7.31 -6.91 -11.45
C SER A 25 7.40 -7.37 -9.98
N ARG A 26 7.75 -8.65 -9.77
CA ARG A 26 8.00 -9.21 -8.43
C ARG A 26 9.14 -8.53 -7.67
N GLU A 27 10.00 -7.79 -8.36
CA GLU A 27 11.07 -7.01 -7.73
C GLU A 27 10.52 -5.82 -6.94
N ASN A 28 9.35 -5.31 -7.32
CA ASN A 28 8.68 -4.23 -6.62
C ASN A 28 8.03 -4.68 -5.31
N TRP A 29 7.83 -5.98 -5.10
CA TRP A 29 7.28 -6.52 -3.86
C TRP A 29 8.38 -6.66 -2.79
N THR A 30 8.51 -5.65 -1.93
CA THR A 30 9.61 -5.50 -0.96
C THR A 30 9.27 -5.95 0.46
N SER A 31 8.06 -6.48 0.69
CA SER A 31 7.67 -7.06 1.98
C SER A 31 8.34 -8.41 2.27
N ASN A 32 8.76 -8.64 3.52
CA ASN A 32 9.25 -9.94 3.98
C ASN A 32 8.18 -11.03 3.98
N ILE A 33 6.89 -10.66 4.00
CA ILE A 33 5.80 -11.64 4.03
C ILE A 33 5.50 -12.20 2.63
N ARG A 34 6.09 -11.64 1.56
CA ARG A 34 5.95 -12.13 0.18
C ARG A 34 6.29 -13.61 0.01
N LYS A 35 7.18 -14.15 0.85
CA LYS A 35 7.50 -15.59 0.90
C LYS A 35 6.28 -16.47 1.11
N HIS A 36 5.23 -15.96 1.75
CA HIS A 36 3.99 -16.71 1.98
C HIS A 36 3.10 -16.77 0.73
N ALA A 37 3.37 -15.96 -0.30
CA ALA A 37 2.70 -16.07 -1.59
C ALA A 37 3.11 -17.35 -2.34
N ALA A 38 4.24 -17.96 -1.99
CA ALA A 38 4.72 -19.20 -2.61
C ALA A 38 3.81 -20.42 -2.41
N VAL A 39 2.80 -20.32 -1.54
CA VAL A 39 1.73 -21.32 -1.43
C VAL A 39 0.83 -21.30 -2.67
N HIS A 40 0.71 -20.17 -3.36
CA HIS A 40 -0.04 -20.07 -4.61
C HIS A 40 0.77 -20.65 -5.78
N PRO A 41 0.20 -21.51 -6.64
CA PRO A 41 0.95 -22.18 -7.70
C PRO A 41 1.73 -21.25 -8.62
N ASP A 42 1.12 -20.15 -9.04
CA ASP A 42 1.77 -19.19 -9.93
C ASP A 42 2.94 -18.44 -9.29
N HIS A 43 3.05 -18.47 -7.95
CA HIS A 43 4.05 -17.74 -7.17
C HIS A 43 4.99 -18.65 -6.39
N GLN A 44 5.02 -19.95 -6.65
CA GLN A 44 5.90 -20.91 -5.95
C GLN A 44 7.38 -20.51 -6.00
N SER A 45 7.80 -19.83 -7.07
CA SER A 45 9.17 -19.32 -7.26
C SER A 45 9.43 -17.94 -6.65
N MET A 46 8.51 -17.41 -5.81
CA MET A 46 8.67 -16.09 -5.18
C MET A 46 9.92 -16.07 -4.29
N PRO A 47 10.95 -15.26 -4.63
CA PRO A 47 12.17 -15.22 -3.83
C PRO A 47 11.90 -14.58 -2.46
N HIS A 48 12.77 -14.83 -1.48
CA HIS A 48 12.77 -14.02 -0.27
C HIS A 48 13.23 -12.59 -0.56
N TRP A 49 12.60 -11.60 0.09
CA TRP A 49 13.17 -10.27 0.15
C TRP A 49 14.41 -10.26 1.05
N ARG A 50 15.48 -9.60 0.61
CA ARG A 50 16.76 -9.52 1.34
C ARG A 50 17.15 -8.10 1.74
N GLY A 51 16.36 -7.10 1.34
CA GLY A 51 16.63 -5.70 1.65
C GLY A 51 15.95 -5.22 2.94
N ARG A 52 16.09 -3.93 3.23
CA ARG A 52 15.34 -3.28 4.31
C ARG A 52 13.92 -2.96 3.83
N GLU A 53 12.92 -3.53 4.50
CA GLU A 53 11.51 -3.26 4.22
C GLU A 53 11.14 -1.81 4.62
N LYS A 54 10.90 -0.98 3.60
CA LYS A 54 10.43 0.40 3.76
C LYS A 54 8.91 0.49 3.63
N ALA A 55 8.37 -0.21 2.65
CA ALA A 55 6.95 -0.39 2.37
C ALA A 55 6.75 -1.81 1.83
N ASP A 56 5.50 -2.25 1.67
CA ASP A 56 5.20 -3.58 1.14
C ASP A 56 5.57 -3.68 -0.34
N PHE A 57 5.40 -2.57 -1.07
CA PHE A 57 5.91 -2.40 -2.43
C PHE A 57 6.58 -1.04 -2.65
N GLU A 58 7.56 -1.03 -3.55
CA GLU A 58 8.19 0.20 -4.06
C GLU A 58 8.17 0.17 -5.60
N TYR A 59 7.62 1.21 -6.23
CA TYR A 59 7.52 1.31 -7.68
C TYR A 59 8.04 2.68 -8.17
N GLN A 60 8.93 2.68 -9.15
CA GLN A 60 9.39 3.90 -9.79
C GLN A 60 8.57 4.12 -11.07
N ASP A 61 7.79 5.20 -11.13
CA ASP A 61 6.89 5.45 -12.25
C ASP A 61 7.62 6.13 -13.40
N VAL A 62 8.50 5.39 -14.07
CA VAL A 62 9.48 5.92 -15.05
C VAL A 62 8.85 6.70 -16.20
N ASP A 63 7.64 6.32 -16.63
CA ASP A 63 6.94 6.94 -17.76
C ASP A 63 5.76 7.82 -17.32
N GLY A 64 5.51 7.96 -16.01
CA GLY A 64 4.36 8.71 -15.49
C GLY A 64 3.01 8.00 -15.63
N ALA A 65 2.99 6.76 -16.13
CA ALA A 65 1.76 6.03 -16.46
C ALA A 65 0.85 5.80 -15.24
N PHE A 66 1.43 5.51 -14.08
CA PHE A 66 0.64 5.35 -12.86
C PHE A 66 0.14 6.70 -12.32
N THR A 67 0.98 7.73 -12.43
CA THR A 67 0.67 9.11 -12.05
C THR A 67 -0.52 9.64 -12.86
N ASP A 68 -0.48 9.48 -14.18
CA ASP A 68 -1.56 9.88 -15.08
C ASP A 68 -2.86 9.11 -14.77
N LEU A 69 -2.77 7.81 -14.45
CA LEU A 69 -3.93 7.03 -14.03
C LEU A 69 -4.55 7.58 -12.74
N LEU A 70 -3.73 7.91 -11.75
CA LEU A 70 -4.21 8.47 -10.47
C LEU A 70 -4.81 9.87 -10.66
N ILE A 71 -4.25 10.70 -11.54
CA ILE A 71 -4.83 11.99 -11.92
C ILE A 71 -6.18 11.78 -12.60
N TYR A 72 -6.26 10.90 -13.61
CA TYR A 72 -7.48 10.60 -14.33
C TYR A 72 -8.61 10.09 -13.42
N LYS A 73 -8.26 9.31 -12.40
CA LYS A 73 -9.20 8.81 -11.38
C LYS A 73 -9.53 9.82 -10.28
N GLY A 74 -8.92 11.00 -10.29
CA GLY A 74 -9.16 12.07 -9.33
C GLY A 74 -8.47 11.88 -7.97
N TYR A 75 -7.49 10.96 -7.87
CA TYR A 75 -6.70 10.76 -6.66
C TYR A 75 -5.59 11.80 -6.50
N LEU A 76 -5.03 12.28 -7.60
CA LEU A 76 -3.97 13.29 -7.60
C LEU A 76 -4.41 14.53 -8.38
N ALA A 77 -4.03 15.70 -7.88
CA ALA A 77 -4.29 16.96 -8.55
C ALA A 77 -3.38 17.13 -9.77
N SER A 78 -3.97 17.27 -10.96
CA SER A 78 -3.21 17.51 -12.21
C SER A 78 -2.28 18.73 -12.11
N ALA A 79 -2.73 19.80 -11.46
CA ALA A 79 -1.93 21.03 -11.26
C ALA A 79 -0.59 20.78 -10.54
N THR A 80 -0.49 19.72 -9.74
CA THR A 80 0.72 19.37 -8.98
C THR A 80 1.50 18.23 -9.65
N TRP A 81 0.81 17.23 -10.18
CA TRP A 81 1.42 15.94 -10.56
C TRP A 81 1.52 15.69 -12.06
N GLN A 82 0.92 16.52 -12.91
CA GLN A 82 0.94 16.28 -14.36
C GLN A 82 2.37 16.25 -14.91
N GLY A 83 2.70 15.18 -15.64
CA GLY A 83 4.02 14.99 -16.25
C GLY A 83 5.14 14.63 -15.26
N ARG A 84 4.82 14.40 -13.98
CA ARG A 84 5.78 13.91 -12.99
C ARG A 84 5.90 12.39 -13.02
N THR A 85 7.04 11.91 -12.54
CA THR A 85 7.42 10.48 -12.51
C THR A 85 7.91 10.09 -11.10
N PRO A 86 7.07 10.21 -10.07
CA PRO A 86 7.49 10.02 -8.69
C PRO A 86 7.78 8.55 -8.37
N LYS A 87 8.43 8.36 -7.22
CA LYS A 87 8.51 7.04 -6.60
C LYS A 87 7.27 6.78 -5.75
N TYR A 88 6.68 5.62 -5.91
CA TYR A 88 5.54 5.17 -5.13
C TYR A 88 5.94 4.17 -4.05
N HIS A 89 5.35 4.35 -2.86
CA HIS A 89 5.46 3.46 -1.72
C HIS A 89 4.08 2.93 -1.36
N PHE A 90 3.88 1.61 -1.43
CA PHE A 90 2.58 1.00 -1.15
C PHE A 90 2.61 0.22 0.17
N GLU A 91 1.64 0.51 1.02
CA GLU A 91 1.37 -0.23 2.25
C GLU A 91 0.02 -0.94 2.12
N VAL A 92 -0.06 -2.22 2.45
CA VAL A 92 -1.26 -3.03 2.33
C VAL A 92 -1.84 -3.30 3.71
N LYS A 93 -3.11 -2.92 3.90
CA LYS A 93 -3.87 -3.13 5.13
C LYS A 93 -5.06 -4.03 4.86
N SER A 94 -4.84 -5.33 5.04
CA SER A 94 -5.81 -6.38 4.74
C SER A 94 -6.78 -6.66 5.89
N THR A 95 -8.05 -6.92 5.59
CA THR A 95 -9.03 -7.42 6.55
C THR A 95 -10.00 -8.43 5.91
N PRO A 96 -10.41 -9.50 6.61
CA PRO A 96 -11.51 -10.35 6.14
C PRO A 96 -12.88 -9.67 6.22
N LEU A 97 -12.99 -8.61 7.03
CA LEU A 97 -14.24 -7.90 7.34
C LEU A 97 -14.52 -6.77 6.33
N LEU A 98 -15.54 -5.95 6.63
CA LEU A 98 -15.91 -4.76 5.86
C LEU A 98 -14.85 -3.64 5.99
N CYS A 99 -14.81 -2.74 5.00
CA CYS A 99 -13.85 -1.65 4.88
C CYS A 99 -13.78 -0.74 6.13
N ASN A 100 -14.92 -0.49 6.78
CA ASN A 100 -15.07 0.56 7.80
C ASN A 100 -14.46 0.20 9.16
N ALA A 101 -14.01 -1.04 9.35
CA ALA A 101 -13.29 -1.40 10.55
C ALA A 101 -11.94 -0.65 10.59
N PRO A 102 -11.57 0.00 11.72
CA PRO A 102 -10.25 0.58 11.90
C PRO A 102 -9.15 -0.42 11.55
N PHE A 103 -8.03 0.08 11.05
CA PHE A 103 -6.86 -0.76 10.78
C PHE A 103 -5.65 -0.24 11.52
N PHE A 104 -4.83 -1.18 11.96
CA PHE A 104 -3.66 -0.87 12.76
C PHE A 104 -2.49 -0.46 11.87
N MET A 105 -1.85 0.63 12.26
CA MET A 105 -0.55 1.05 11.76
C MET A 105 0.37 1.22 12.96
N SER A 106 1.52 0.56 12.94
CA SER A 106 2.51 0.74 14.01
C SER A 106 3.09 2.16 13.96
N SER A 107 3.57 2.69 15.09
CA SER A 107 4.26 3.99 15.12
C SER A 107 5.45 4.04 14.16
N ALA A 108 6.14 2.91 13.96
CA ALA A 108 7.24 2.80 13.00
C ALA A 108 6.75 2.97 11.55
N GLN A 109 5.62 2.36 11.18
CA GLN A 109 5.02 2.52 9.85
C GLN A 109 4.52 3.95 9.65
N TYR A 110 3.86 4.54 10.66
CA TYR A 110 3.42 5.93 10.62
C TYR A 110 4.57 6.92 10.42
N ASN A 111 5.68 6.74 11.16
CA ASN A 111 6.86 7.57 10.98
C ASN A 111 7.52 7.38 9.60
N LYS A 112 7.53 6.14 9.06
CA LYS A 112 8.01 5.89 7.69
C LYS A 112 7.12 6.58 6.66
N MET A 113 5.80 6.48 6.79
CA MET A 113 4.84 7.16 5.92
C MET A 113 5.12 8.66 5.84
N LYS A 114 5.27 9.35 6.99
CA LYS A 114 5.63 10.78 7.01
C LYS A 114 6.97 11.11 6.37
N LYS A 115 7.95 10.22 6.51
CA LYS A 115 9.29 10.41 5.94
C LYS A 115 9.32 10.18 4.42
N LEU A 116 8.46 9.30 3.91
CA LEU A 116 8.45 8.86 2.52
C LEU A 116 7.43 9.62 1.65
N ALA A 117 6.49 10.35 2.24
CA ALA A 117 5.67 11.32 1.51
C ALA A 117 6.52 12.59 1.29
N THR A 118 6.98 12.79 0.05
CA THR A 118 7.83 13.93 -0.34
C THR A 118 7.38 14.49 -1.69
N ASP A 119 7.96 15.60 -2.13
CA ASP A 119 7.63 16.19 -3.44
C ASP A 119 7.94 15.25 -4.62
N ASP A 120 8.81 14.26 -4.42
CA ASP A 120 9.25 13.29 -5.44
C ASP A 120 8.74 11.86 -5.16
N SER A 121 7.95 11.67 -4.10
CA SER A 121 7.42 10.35 -3.75
C SER A 121 6.04 10.37 -3.09
N VAL A 122 5.18 9.45 -3.51
CA VAL A 122 3.80 9.33 -3.03
C VAL A 122 3.67 8.05 -2.20
N TYR A 123 3.13 8.16 -0.99
CA TYR A 123 2.77 7.03 -0.16
C TYR A 123 1.29 6.69 -0.37
N ILE A 124 0.96 5.41 -0.56
CA ILE A 124 -0.43 4.95 -0.77
C ILE A 124 -0.72 3.78 0.17
N ILE A 125 -1.84 3.84 0.87
CA ILE A 125 -2.36 2.69 1.63
C ILE A 125 -3.43 2.00 0.79
N PHE A 126 -3.21 0.73 0.47
CA PHE A 126 -4.19 -0.18 -0.10
C PHE A 126 -4.95 -0.88 1.02
N ARG A 127 -6.19 -0.46 1.26
CA ARG A 127 -7.11 -1.14 2.16
C ARG A 127 -7.83 -2.24 1.39
N VAL A 128 -7.35 -3.47 1.55
CA VAL A 128 -7.99 -4.67 0.97
C VAL A 128 -8.96 -5.24 2.00
N PHE A 129 -10.22 -5.41 1.62
CA PHE A 129 -11.27 -5.87 2.51
C PHE A 129 -12.16 -6.91 1.84
N ASN A 130 -13.07 -7.54 2.61
CA ASN A 130 -13.90 -8.64 2.13
C ASN A 130 -13.09 -9.87 1.62
N LEU A 131 -11.87 -10.10 2.11
CA LEU A 131 -10.94 -11.12 1.59
C LEU A 131 -11.47 -12.57 1.56
N TYR A 132 -12.51 -12.89 2.33
CA TYR A 132 -13.13 -14.24 2.35
C TYR A 132 -14.47 -14.30 1.61
N LYS A 133 -14.86 -13.22 0.93
CA LYS A 133 -16.06 -13.19 0.09
C LYS A 133 -15.68 -13.50 -1.36
N ALA A 134 -16.71 -13.77 -2.17
CA ALA A 134 -16.55 -14.00 -3.60
C ALA A 134 -15.93 -12.80 -4.33
N GLU A 135 -16.19 -11.59 -3.83
CA GLU A 135 -15.65 -10.35 -4.36
C GLU A 135 -14.77 -9.69 -3.29
N VAL A 136 -13.49 -9.51 -3.65
CA VAL A 136 -12.50 -8.79 -2.84
C VAL A 136 -12.50 -7.33 -3.31
N ASP A 137 -12.60 -6.43 -2.34
CA ASP A 137 -12.64 -5.00 -2.61
C ASP A 137 -11.35 -4.30 -2.17
N VAL A 138 -11.08 -3.15 -2.79
CA VAL A 138 -9.94 -2.30 -2.45
C VAL A 138 -10.34 -0.84 -2.34
N ARG A 139 -9.81 -0.16 -1.33
CA ARG A 139 -9.85 1.30 -1.18
C ARG A 139 -8.43 1.84 -1.11
N LEU A 140 -8.18 2.90 -1.87
CA LEU A 140 -6.90 3.61 -1.88
C LEU A 140 -6.99 4.83 -0.96
N TYR A 141 -5.98 5.02 -0.11
CA TYR A 141 -5.71 6.27 0.57
C TYR A 141 -4.40 6.83 -0.01
N VAL A 142 -4.53 7.75 -0.94
CA VAL A 142 -3.40 8.36 -1.66
C VAL A 142 -2.95 9.60 -0.90
N ASP A 143 -1.66 9.67 -0.59
CA ASP A 143 -1.07 10.68 0.30
C ASP A 143 -1.78 10.76 1.66
N PRO A 144 -1.68 9.69 2.49
CA PRO A 144 -2.34 9.66 3.79
C PRO A 144 -1.84 10.76 4.75
N VAL A 145 -0.68 11.38 4.49
CA VAL A 145 -0.18 12.52 5.28
C VAL A 145 -1.01 13.77 4.96
N GLN A 146 -1.24 14.06 3.68
CA GLN A 146 -2.12 15.15 3.28
C GLN A 146 -3.57 14.88 3.73
N MET A 147 -4.06 13.64 3.61
CA MET A 147 -5.39 13.27 4.10
C MET A 147 -5.54 13.44 5.62
N GLU A 148 -4.48 13.22 6.42
CA GLU A 148 -4.46 13.53 7.85
C GLU A 148 -4.58 15.04 8.08
N ALA A 149 -3.81 15.85 7.35
CA ALA A 149 -3.85 17.31 7.44
C ALA A 149 -5.23 17.90 7.05
N ASP A 150 -5.90 17.29 6.07
CA ASP A 150 -7.23 17.67 5.60
C ASP A 150 -8.37 17.14 6.50
N GLY A 151 -8.05 16.37 7.54
CA GLY A 151 -9.04 15.77 8.44
C GLY A 151 -9.83 14.60 7.83
N LEU A 152 -9.37 14.04 6.71
CA LEU A 152 -9.97 12.87 6.05
C LEU A 152 -9.53 11.54 6.67
N LEU A 153 -8.38 11.53 7.36
CA LEU A 153 -7.88 10.41 8.14
C LEU A 153 -7.54 10.85 9.56
N GLU A 154 -7.88 10.00 10.53
CA GLU A 154 -7.48 10.17 11.93
C GLU A 154 -6.49 9.06 12.32
N PHE A 155 -5.31 9.45 12.80
CA PHE A 155 -4.31 8.53 13.34
C PHE A 155 -4.27 8.65 14.87
N SER A 156 -4.85 7.68 15.57
CA SER A 156 -4.84 7.62 17.03
C SER A 156 -3.73 6.70 17.54
N ILE A 157 -2.96 7.12 18.54
CA ILE A 157 -2.05 6.25 19.28
C ILE A 157 -2.87 5.45 20.30
N ASP A 158 -2.70 4.13 20.34
CA ASP A 158 -3.30 3.31 21.40
C ASP A 158 -2.86 3.82 22.78
N LYS A 159 -3.83 4.19 23.61
CA LYS A 159 -3.58 4.67 24.98
C LYS A 159 -2.96 3.54 25.80
N TYR A 160 -1.76 3.76 26.35
CA TYR A 160 -1.18 2.85 27.33
C TYR A 160 -2.15 2.65 28.50
N THR A 161 -2.52 1.40 28.77
CA THR A 161 -3.29 1.05 29.99
C THR A 161 -2.32 0.50 31.02
N VAL A 162 -2.01 1.30 32.04
CA VAL A 162 -1.24 0.84 33.21
C VAL A 162 -2.19 0.18 34.19
N ARG A 163 -1.88 -1.05 34.61
CA ARG A 163 -2.58 -1.72 35.73
C ARG A 163 -1.57 -2.11 36.79
N PHE A 164 -1.86 -1.74 38.02
CA PHE A 164 -1.16 -2.26 39.19
C PHE A 164 -1.49 -3.75 39.34
N ARG A 165 -0.48 -4.61 39.44
CA ARG A 165 -0.64 -5.98 39.93
C ARG A 165 -0.11 -6.00 41.37
N GLY A 166 -1.00 -5.65 42.29
CA GLY A 166 -0.86 -5.98 43.71
C GLY A 166 -1.66 -7.23 44.02
#